data_AF-A3JLH8-F1
#
_entry.id   AF-A3JLH8-F1
#
_cell.length_a   1.000
_cell.length_b   1.000
_cell.length_c   1.000
_cell.angle_alpha   90.00
_cell.angle_beta   90.00
_cell.angle_gamma   90.00
#
_symmetry.space_group_name_H-M   'P 1'
#
loop_
_entity.id
_entity.type
_entity.pdbx_description
1 polymer ?
#
loop_
_entity_poly.entity_id
_entity_poly.type
_entity_poly.pdbx_seq_one_letter_code
_entity_poly.pdbx_strand_id
1 'polypeptide(L)'
;MKKLLLGAVLGIFAASANFASAQKCGGTYTVKGGDSLSAIADRHYKKANLWTAIHQANLSTIGKEPHSIRVGMKLSLTCIDGLPTGLEGGRIVSATPAAANVVQVTPGTAAVRKRINLLTGSDYAPFTDREGHNGGLLTEVVQNAMQKADPAEGFSIHWVNDWSAHLEPLLSNALLDLGFPWFQPDCASTPDAYRCANFYFSDPMFEMLALLFTAKDRPMAFNTDNDILGKTLCRPAGYYTHDMDKDGRNWVRDGKIKLIQPAQINKCFEMLLDGEVDAVALNEFTGRAKIKELNLAAKVDVIPRPLSIEGLHVVVHKSHPQAQDMLETINAGLRGIKDDGKYQAIIEDHMARIWADF
;
A
#
# COMPACT_ATOMS: atom_id res chain seq x y z
N MET A 1 77.48 -2.51 18.61
CA MET A 1 76.78 -2.70 17.31
C MET A 1 75.99 -3.99 17.37
N LYS A 2 74.68 -3.92 17.61
CA LYS A 2 73.73 -5.06 17.54
C LYS A 2 73.03 -5.00 16.18
N LYS A 3 72.98 -6.09 15.43
CA LYS A 3 72.08 -6.25 14.28
C LYS A 3 71.14 -7.42 14.56
N LEU A 4 69.85 -7.09 14.71
CA LEU A 4 68.72 -8.03 14.64
C LEU A 4 68.46 -8.38 13.17
N LEU A 5 68.12 -9.64 12.91
CA LEU A 5 67.41 -10.06 11.70
C LEU A 5 66.18 -10.85 12.16
N LEU A 6 65.00 -10.25 11.98
CA LEU A 6 63.70 -10.91 12.10
C LEU A 6 63.40 -11.63 10.77
N GLY A 7 63.12 -12.93 10.83
CA GLY A 7 62.55 -13.69 9.72
C GLY A 7 61.02 -13.59 9.70
N ALA A 8 60.46 -13.24 8.55
CA ALA A 8 59.02 -13.14 8.32
C ALA A 8 58.43 -14.52 7.96
N VAL A 9 57.39 -14.94 8.70
CA VAL A 9 56.56 -16.10 8.39
C VAL A 9 55.35 -15.62 7.59
N LEU A 10 55.23 -16.03 6.33
CA LEU A 10 54.04 -15.82 5.50
C LEU A 10 53.00 -16.90 5.81
N GLY A 11 51.98 -16.55 6.59
CA GLY A 11 50.79 -17.37 6.79
C GLY A 11 49.79 -17.18 5.66
N ILE A 12 49.51 -18.23 4.89
CA ILE A 12 48.45 -18.28 3.88
C ILE A 12 47.13 -18.51 4.62
N PHE A 13 46.34 -17.45 4.81
CA PHE A 13 44.94 -17.57 5.22
C PHE A 13 44.08 -17.88 4.00
N ALA A 14 43.65 -19.13 3.86
CA ALA A 14 42.58 -19.49 2.94
C ALA A 14 41.25 -18.96 3.50
N ALA A 15 40.75 -17.86 2.93
CA ALA A 15 39.41 -17.37 3.21
C ALA A 15 38.39 -18.33 2.60
N SER A 16 37.76 -19.16 3.43
CA SER A 16 36.56 -19.90 3.05
C SER A 16 35.40 -18.91 2.88
N ALA A 17 35.16 -18.50 1.64
CA ALA A 17 33.96 -17.76 1.28
C ALA A 17 32.74 -18.67 1.48
N ASN A 18 31.97 -18.41 2.54
CA ASN A 18 30.62 -18.97 2.66
C ASN A 18 29.76 -18.37 1.55
N PHE A 19 29.60 -19.11 0.45
CA PHE A 19 28.56 -18.82 -0.52
C PHE A 19 27.21 -19.08 0.16
N ALA A 20 26.62 -18.02 0.73
CA ALA A 20 25.20 -18.06 1.08
C ALA A 20 24.43 -18.31 -0.22
N SER A 21 23.88 -19.51 -0.37
CA SER A 21 23.02 -19.84 -1.51
C SER A 21 21.87 -18.84 -1.53
N ALA A 22 21.73 -18.08 -2.61
CA ALA A 22 20.63 -17.15 -2.79
C ALA A 22 19.31 -17.95 -2.82
N GLN A 23 18.62 -17.98 -1.69
CA GLN A 23 17.39 -18.76 -1.52
C GLN A 23 16.28 -18.10 -2.33
N LYS A 24 15.67 -18.87 -3.25
CA LYS A 24 14.50 -18.40 -4.00
C LYS A 24 13.30 -18.30 -3.06
N CYS A 25 12.59 -17.18 -3.14
CA CYS A 25 11.40 -16.92 -2.35
C CYS A 25 10.22 -16.46 -3.22
N GLY A 26 9.03 -16.48 -2.62
CA GLY A 26 7.76 -16.31 -3.33
C GLY A 26 7.45 -17.48 -4.25
N GLY A 27 6.40 -17.31 -5.06
CA GLY A 27 6.01 -18.27 -6.09
C GLY A 27 4.50 -18.52 -6.13
N THR A 28 4.08 -19.54 -6.87
CA THR A 28 2.67 -19.90 -7.04
C THR A 28 2.28 -21.04 -6.11
N TYR A 29 1.23 -20.82 -5.33
CA TYR A 29 0.59 -21.83 -4.50
C TYR A 29 -0.73 -22.29 -5.14
N THR A 30 -1.02 -23.59 -5.10
CA THR A 30 -2.30 -24.14 -5.55
C THR A 30 -3.15 -24.49 -4.35
N VAL A 31 -4.34 -23.88 -4.26
CA VAL A 31 -5.28 -24.05 -3.14
C VAL A 31 -5.72 -25.50 -2.99
N LYS A 32 -5.69 -26.00 -1.76
CA LYS A 32 -6.06 -27.37 -1.35
C LYS A 32 -7.35 -27.35 -0.52
N GLY A 33 -7.98 -28.52 -0.38
CA GLY A 33 -9.15 -28.67 0.47
C GLY A 33 -8.85 -28.31 1.93
N GLY A 34 -9.69 -27.47 2.53
CA GLY A 34 -9.52 -26.98 3.91
C GLY A 34 -8.60 -25.76 4.08
N ASP A 35 -8.04 -25.22 2.99
CA ASP A 35 -7.27 -23.98 3.07
C ASP A 35 -8.18 -22.77 3.36
N SER A 36 -7.66 -21.85 4.18
CA SER A 36 -8.06 -20.45 4.25
C SER A 36 -6.85 -19.57 3.93
N LEU A 37 -7.04 -18.30 3.59
CA LEU A 37 -5.89 -17.40 3.37
C LEU A 37 -4.99 -17.29 4.62
N SER A 38 -5.57 -17.30 5.82
CA SER A 38 -4.81 -17.31 7.08
C SER A 38 -4.05 -18.61 7.32
N ALA A 39 -4.63 -19.77 6.99
CA ALA A 39 -3.94 -21.05 7.10
C ALA A 39 -2.81 -21.18 6.06
N ILE A 40 -3.02 -20.66 4.85
CA ILE A 40 -1.96 -20.56 3.82
C ILE A 40 -0.85 -19.64 4.35
N ALA A 41 -1.21 -18.46 4.87
CA ALA A 41 -0.24 -17.50 5.39
C ALA A 41 0.59 -18.07 6.55
N ASP A 42 -0.06 -18.73 7.51
CA ASP A 42 0.61 -19.41 8.61
C ASP A 42 1.58 -20.50 8.13
N ARG A 43 1.14 -21.35 7.20
CA ARG A 43 1.98 -22.42 6.66
C ARG A 43 3.21 -21.89 5.93
N HIS A 44 3.04 -20.85 5.11
CA HIS A 44 4.03 -20.37 4.14
C HIS A 44 4.91 -19.22 4.64
N TYR A 45 4.36 -18.33 5.48
CA TYR A 45 5.07 -17.18 6.05
C TYR A 45 5.26 -17.27 7.56
N LYS A 46 4.71 -18.29 8.23
CA LYS A 46 4.76 -18.44 9.71
C LYS A 46 4.03 -17.33 10.47
N LYS A 47 3.15 -16.63 9.76
CA LYS A 47 2.39 -15.49 10.28
C LYS A 47 0.99 -15.48 9.64
N ALA A 48 -0.01 -15.95 10.39
CA ALA A 48 -1.40 -15.99 9.91
C ALA A 48 -1.97 -14.61 9.52
N ASN A 49 -1.45 -13.54 10.12
CA ASN A 49 -1.87 -12.15 9.85
C ASN A 49 -1.48 -11.64 8.45
N LEU A 50 -0.59 -12.33 7.73
CA LEU A 50 -0.19 -12.05 6.34
C LEU A 50 -1.21 -12.52 5.29
N TRP A 51 -2.38 -12.99 5.71
CA TRP A 51 -3.47 -13.34 4.81
C TRP A 51 -3.87 -12.17 3.89
N THR A 52 -3.75 -10.93 4.35
CA THR A 52 -4.05 -9.72 3.58
C THR A 52 -3.04 -9.48 2.47
N ALA A 53 -1.75 -9.74 2.71
CA ALA A 53 -0.73 -9.67 1.68
C ALA A 53 -1.02 -10.68 0.55
N ILE A 54 -1.50 -11.87 0.90
CA ILE A 54 -1.96 -12.87 -0.07
C ILE A 54 -3.19 -12.34 -0.82
N HIS A 55 -4.19 -11.80 -0.12
CA HIS A 55 -5.40 -11.28 -0.76
C HIS A 55 -5.10 -10.14 -1.73
N GLN A 56 -4.34 -9.13 -1.28
CA GLN A 56 -3.91 -7.97 -2.07
C GLN A 56 -3.19 -8.39 -3.36
N ALA A 57 -2.23 -9.32 -3.26
CA ALA A 57 -1.48 -9.82 -4.42
C ALA A 57 -2.35 -10.62 -5.41
N ASN A 58 -3.55 -11.05 -5.00
CA ASN A 58 -4.42 -11.94 -5.78
C ASN A 58 -5.84 -11.37 -5.98
N LEU A 59 -6.04 -10.06 -5.84
CA LEU A 59 -7.36 -9.44 -5.96
C LEU A 59 -8.05 -9.72 -7.30
N SER A 60 -7.30 -9.74 -8.39
CA SER A 60 -7.82 -10.08 -9.72
C SER A 60 -8.32 -11.52 -9.83
N THR A 61 -7.85 -12.42 -8.96
CA THR A 61 -8.18 -13.85 -8.98
C THR A 61 -9.23 -14.21 -7.92
N ILE A 62 -9.12 -13.63 -6.72
CA ILE A 62 -10.00 -13.92 -5.58
C ILE A 62 -11.24 -12.99 -5.58
N GLY A 63 -11.10 -11.76 -6.06
CA GLY A 63 -12.11 -10.72 -5.94
C GLY A 63 -12.16 -10.06 -4.56
N LYS A 64 -13.24 -9.31 -4.29
CA LYS A 64 -13.39 -8.50 -3.06
C LYS A 64 -13.45 -9.35 -1.78
N GLU A 65 -13.98 -10.57 -1.88
CA GLU A 65 -14.24 -11.44 -0.73
C GLU A 65 -13.08 -12.44 -0.51
N PRO A 66 -12.25 -12.29 0.55
CA PRO A 66 -11.04 -13.09 0.72
C PRO A 66 -11.30 -14.59 0.92
N HIS A 67 -12.51 -14.95 1.36
CA HIS A 67 -12.95 -16.33 1.56
C HIS A 67 -13.40 -17.02 0.26
N SER A 68 -13.38 -16.34 -0.89
CA SER A 68 -13.81 -16.89 -2.19
C SER A 68 -12.79 -17.81 -2.88
N ILE A 69 -11.76 -18.26 -2.16
CA ILE A 69 -10.77 -19.20 -2.72
C ILE A 69 -11.39 -20.58 -2.98
N ARG A 70 -10.91 -21.26 -4.02
CA ARG A 70 -11.43 -22.57 -4.45
C ARG A 70 -10.28 -23.54 -4.66
N VAL A 71 -10.50 -24.82 -4.38
CA VAL A 71 -9.52 -25.88 -4.65
C VAL A 71 -9.06 -25.82 -6.10
N GLY A 72 -7.75 -25.86 -6.33
CA GLY A 72 -7.13 -25.74 -7.65
C GLY A 72 -6.84 -24.29 -8.10
N MET A 73 -7.34 -23.28 -7.39
CA MET A 73 -7.00 -21.87 -7.65
C MET A 73 -5.50 -21.65 -7.45
N LYS A 74 -4.86 -20.97 -8.40
CA LYS A 74 -3.45 -20.59 -8.32
C LYS A 74 -3.33 -19.19 -7.70
N LEU A 75 -2.58 -19.09 -6.61
CA LEU A 75 -2.33 -17.85 -5.88
C LEU A 75 -0.85 -17.49 -5.98
N SER A 76 -0.56 -16.24 -6.32
CA SER A 76 0.78 -15.64 -6.23
C SER A 76 1.10 -15.32 -4.77
N LEU A 77 2.14 -15.92 -4.23
CA LEU A 77 2.69 -15.61 -2.92
C LEU A 77 3.94 -14.74 -3.12
N THR A 78 3.81 -13.44 -2.78
CA THR A 78 4.89 -12.45 -2.79
C THR A 78 6.00 -12.87 -1.84
N CYS A 79 7.26 -12.63 -2.20
CA CYS A 79 8.34 -12.80 -1.23
C CYS A 79 8.25 -11.74 -0.12
N ILE A 80 8.13 -12.17 1.13
CA ILE A 80 8.13 -11.31 2.33
C ILE A 80 9.10 -11.94 3.31
N ASP A 81 10.14 -11.20 3.69
CA ASP A 81 11.21 -11.67 4.58
C ASP A 81 11.84 -13.01 4.15
N GLY A 82 12.01 -13.21 2.85
CA GLY A 82 12.60 -14.42 2.28
C GLY A 82 11.67 -15.65 2.27
N LEU A 83 10.38 -15.49 2.59
CA LEU A 83 9.36 -16.54 2.57
C LEU A 83 8.25 -16.24 1.56
N PRO A 84 7.49 -17.26 1.10
CA PRO A 84 7.77 -18.70 1.22
C PRO A 84 8.93 -19.13 0.34
N THR A 85 9.47 -20.32 0.58
CA THR A 85 10.55 -20.89 -0.26
C THR A 85 10.13 -22.23 -0.83
N GLY A 86 10.73 -22.62 -1.96
CA GLY A 86 10.45 -23.89 -2.64
C GLY A 86 9.14 -23.93 -3.45
N LEU A 87 8.46 -22.81 -3.64
CA LEU A 87 7.31 -22.74 -4.56
C LEU A 87 7.76 -22.57 -6.01
N GLU A 88 6.95 -23.10 -6.92
CA GLU A 88 7.13 -22.90 -8.36
C GLU A 88 7.08 -21.41 -8.69
N GLY A 89 7.98 -20.92 -9.54
CA GLY A 89 8.05 -19.50 -9.89
C GLY A 89 8.70 -18.60 -8.83
N GLY A 90 9.23 -19.17 -7.74
CA GLY A 90 10.03 -18.42 -6.76
C GLY A 90 11.26 -17.77 -7.40
N ARG A 91 11.56 -16.53 -6.97
CA ARG A 91 12.61 -15.69 -7.55
C ARG A 91 13.75 -15.48 -6.56
N ILE A 92 14.94 -15.24 -7.07
CA ILE A 92 16.05 -14.77 -6.23
C ILE A 92 15.77 -13.30 -5.94
N VAL A 93 15.41 -13.00 -4.71
CA VAL A 93 15.26 -11.62 -4.22
C VAL A 93 16.51 -11.31 -3.40
N SER A 94 17.11 -10.14 -3.61
CA SER A 94 18.21 -9.71 -2.77
C SER A 94 17.72 -9.63 -1.32
N ALA A 95 18.30 -10.44 -0.44
CA ALA A 95 18.01 -10.43 0.99
C ALA A 95 18.43 -9.11 1.67
N THR A 96 19.19 -8.27 0.97
CA THR A 96 19.52 -6.92 1.39
C THR A 96 18.54 -5.96 0.73
N PRO A 97 17.70 -5.27 1.53
CA PRO A 97 16.81 -4.26 1.00
C PRO A 97 17.62 -3.21 0.25
N ALA A 98 17.15 -2.77 -0.92
CA ALA A 98 17.88 -1.76 -1.70
C ALA A 98 18.11 -0.52 -0.82
N ALA A 99 19.30 0.09 -0.94
CA ALA A 99 19.57 1.35 -0.25
C ALA A 99 18.52 2.38 -0.67
N ALA A 100 17.95 3.10 0.30
CA ALA A 100 16.95 4.13 0.02
C ALA A 100 17.59 5.21 -0.85
N ASN A 101 17.03 5.44 -2.04
CA ASN A 101 17.31 6.63 -2.82
C ASN A 101 16.33 7.71 -2.36
N VAL A 102 16.84 8.73 -1.67
CA VAL A 102 16.03 9.89 -1.30
C VAL A 102 15.59 10.58 -2.58
N VAL A 103 14.28 10.74 -2.76
CA VAL A 103 13.70 11.48 -3.89
C VAL A 103 14.22 12.92 -3.82
N GLN A 104 15.15 13.26 -4.72
CA GLN A 104 15.75 14.58 -4.78
C GLN A 104 14.78 15.55 -5.47
N VAL A 105 14.16 16.43 -4.67
CA VAL A 105 13.41 17.57 -5.21
C VAL A 105 14.43 18.60 -5.71
N THR A 106 14.57 18.70 -7.02
CA THR A 106 15.41 19.76 -7.61
C THR A 106 14.60 21.06 -7.62
N PRO A 107 15.13 22.18 -7.09
CA PRO A 107 14.46 23.47 -7.19
C PRO A 107 14.08 23.79 -8.65
N GLY A 108 12.84 24.23 -8.85
CA GLY A 108 12.33 24.55 -10.18
C GLY A 108 13.13 25.65 -10.88
N THR A 109 13.56 25.40 -12.12
CA THR A 109 14.02 26.44 -13.05
C THR A 109 13.02 26.61 -14.18
N ALA A 110 13.20 27.60 -15.07
CA ALA A 110 12.36 27.72 -16.26
C ALA A 110 12.36 26.44 -17.13
N ALA A 111 13.43 25.65 -17.08
CA ALA A 111 13.50 24.35 -17.76
C ALA A 111 12.63 23.27 -17.11
N VAL A 112 12.35 23.35 -15.80
CA VAL A 112 11.48 22.41 -15.07
C VAL A 112 10.01 22.60 -15.43
N ARG A 113 9.61 23.79 -15.90
CA ARG A 113 8.25 24.04 -16.42
C ARG A 113 7.93 23.26 -17.71
N LYS A 114 8.96 22.72 -18.38
CA LYS A 114 8.83 21.87 -19.57
C LYS A 114 8.95 20.38 -19.24
N ARG A 115 8.75 20.01 -17.97
CA ARG A 115 8.71 18.62 -17.50
C ARG A 115 7.30 18.34 -17.01
N ILE A 116 6.92 17.08 -16.93
CA ILE A 116 5.71 16.66 -16.21
C ILE A 116 5.97 16.75 -14.70
N ASN A 117 5.24 17.61 -14.00
CA ASN A 117 5.38 17.88 -12.57
C ASN A 117 4.31 17.12 -11.78
N LEU A 118 4.74 16.07 -11.10
CA LEU A 118 3.89 15.27 -10.23
C LEU A 118 3.95 15.81 -8.80
N LEU A 119 2.81 15.84 -8.15
CA LEU A 119 2.58 16.35 -6.80
C LEU A 119 2.29 15.21 -5.83
N THR A 120 2.93 15.24 -4.67
CA THR A 120 2.63 14.36 -3.54
C THR A 120 2.86 15.07 -2.21
N GLY A 121 2.54 14.40 -1.11
CA GLY A 121 2.71 14.87 0.27
C GLY A 121 3.26 13.78 1.18
N SER A 122 3.82 14.20 2.31
CA SER A 122 4.31 13.29 3.37
C SER A 122 3.18 12.89 4.32
N ASP A 123 3.53 12.20 5.42
CA ASP A 123 2.61 11.80 6.49
C ASP A 123 1.50 10.82 6.05
N TYR A 124 1.74 10.06 4.97
CA TYR A 124 0.85 9.01 4.49
C TYR A 124 1.59 7.68 4.29
N ALA A 125 2.46 7.34 5.23
CA ALA A 125 3.15 6.06 5.27
C ALA A 125 2.15 4.88 5.35
N PRO A 126 2.43 3.75 4.67
CA PRO A 126 3.66 3.46 3.92
C PRO A 126 3.63 3.93 2.46
N PHE A 127 2.58 4.63 2.03
CA PHE A 127 2.36 4.96 0.61
C PHE A 127 3.22 6.12 0.15
N THR A 128 3.17 7.26 0.86
CA THR A 128 3.99 8.44 0.56
C THR A 128 4.47 9.06 1.86
N ASP A 129 5.79 9.14 1.99
CA ASP A 129 6.45 9.78 3.11
C ASP A 129 7.87 10.15 2.68
N ARG A 130 8.22 11.43 2.73
CA ARG A 130 9.50 11.93 2.21
C ARG A 130 10.69 11.30 2.91
N GLU A 131 10.56 11.00 4.19
CA GLU A 131 11.60 10.36 5.01
C GLU A 131 11.53 8.83 4.95
N GLY A 132 10.44 8.29 4.40
CA GLY A 132 10.22 6.87 4.20
C GLY A 132 11.18 6.27 3.17
N HIS A 133 11.32 4.95 3.23
CA HIS A 133 12.10 4.19 2.27
C HIS A 133 11.67 4.51 0.82
N ASN A 134 12.60 5.03 0.01
CA ASN A 134 12.34 5.51 -1.36
C ASN A 134 11.18 6.53 -1.50
N GLY A 135 10.88 7.30 -0.45
CA GLY A 135 9.75 8.23 -0.44
C GLY A 135 8.38 7.55 -0.21
N GLY A 136 8.36 6.26 0.12
CA GLY A 136 7.15 5.45 0.25
C GLY A 136 6.82 4.62 -0.99
N LEU A 137 5.97 3.62 -0.80
CA LEU A 137 5.63 2.61 -1.80
C LEU A 137 5.14 3.22 -3.11
N LEU A 138 4.22 4.18 -3.05
CA LEU A 138 3.61 4.75 -4.25
C LEU A 138 4.50 5.80 -4.90
N THR A 139 5.34 6.48 -4.13
CA THR A 139 6.37 7.35 -4.71
C THR A 139 7.35 6.54 -5.56
N GLU A 140 7.80 5.37 -5.08
CA GLU A 140 8.68 4.50 -5.85
C GLU A 140 7.98 3.90 -7.08
N VAL A 141 6.71 3.49 -6.96
CA VAL A 141 5.90 3.03 -8.10
C VAL A 141 5.79 4.12 -9.17
N VAL A 142 5.45 5.35 -8.79
CA VAL A 142 5.34 6.50 -9.71
C VAL A 142 6.69 6.80 -10.36
N GLN A 143 7.76 6.86 -9.58
CA GLN A 143 9.11 7.11 -10.08
C GLN A 143 9.52 6.10 -11.15
N ASN A 144 9.31 4.81 -10.89
CA ASN A 144 9.67 3.74 -11.84
C ASN A 144 8.73 3.70 -13.05
N ALA A 145 7.43 3.97 -12.87
CA ALA A 145 6.47 4.06 -13.97
C ALA A 145 6.83 5.21 -14.92
N MET A 146 7.13 6.40 -14.40
CA MET A 146 7.52 7.55 -15.24
C MET A 146 8.89 7.34 -15.90
N GLN A 147 9.84 6.69 -15.23
CA GLN A 147 11.12 6.29 -15.85
C GLN A 147 10.91 5.27 -16.98
N LYS A 148 9.99 4.31 -16.79
CA LYS A 148 9.65 3.30 -17.80
C LYS A 148 8.95 3.92 -19.02
N ALA A 149 8.11 4.93 -18.78
CA ALA A 149 7.40 5.66 -19.83
C ALA A 149 8.31 6.60 -20.63
N ASP A 150 9.41 7.07 -20.04
CA ASP A 150 10.41 7.96 -20.63
C ASP A 150 9.81 9.13 -21.45
N PRO A 151 8.99 9.99 -20.81
CA PRO A 151 8.40 11.12 -21.53
C PRO A 151 9.49 12.05 -22.07
N ALA A 152 9.34 12.53 -23.30
CA ALA A 152 10.33 13.40 -23.97
C ALA A 152 10.67 14.67 -23.18
N GLU A 153 9.68 15.18 -22.45
CA GLU A 153 9.77 16.35 -21.58
C GLU A 153 10.46 16.03 -20.24
N GLY A 154 10.62 14.76 -19.89
CA GLY A 154 11.02 14.29 -18.58
C GLY A 154 9.95 14.56 -17.52
N PHE A 155 10.27 14.23 -16.27
CA PHE A 155 9.36 14.44 -15.14
C PHE A 155 10.09 14.84 -13.85
N SER A 156 9.33 15.36 -12.88
CA SER A 156 9.79 15.72 -11.54
C SER A 156 8.68 15.45 -10.50
N ILE A 157 9.06 15.06 -9.28
CA ILE A 157 8.12 14.89 -8.15
C ILE A 157 8.34 16.02 -7.14
N HIS A 158 7.25 16.68 -6.75
CA HIS A 158 7.22 17.80 -5.81
C HIS A 158 6.43 17.43 -4.55
N TRP A 159 6.94 17.86 -3.40
CA TRP A 159 6.33 17.59 -2.10
C TRP A 159 5.63 18.83 -1.57
N VAL A 160 4.33 18.73 -1.37
CA VAL A 160 3.50 19.73 -0.69
C VAL A 160 2.72 19.00 0.41
N ASN A 161 3.07 19.24 1.67
CA ASN A 161 2.43 18.55 2.80
C ASN A 161 1.02 19.10 3.12
N ASP A 162 0.65 20.23 2.53
CA ASP A 162 -0.74 20.68 2.53
C ASP A 162 -1.55 19.88 1.50
N TRP A 163 -2.07 18.73 1.93
CA TRP A 163 -2.92 17.86 1.11
C TRP A 163 -4.18 18.56 0.60
N SER A 164 -4.69 19.55 1.33
CA SER A 164 -5.88 20.30 0.89
C SER A 164 -5.60 21.15 -0.34
N ALA A 165 -4.36 21.63 -0.47
CA ALA A 165 -3.90 22.45 -1.60
C ALA A 165 -3.72 21.67 -2.91
N HIS A 166 -3.64 20.33 -2.85
CA HIS A 166 -3.30 19.51 -4.01
C HIS A 166 -4.35 19.64 -5.12
N LEU A 167 -5.60 19.28 -4.81
CA LEU A 167 -6.67 19.32 -5.80
C LEU A 167 -7.02 20.78 -6.15
N GLU A 168 -7.13 21.62 -5.12
CA GLU A 168 -7.34 23.07 -5.23
C GLU A 168 -6.34 23.80 -4.33
N PRO A 169 -5.55 24.77 -4.82
CA PRO A 169 -5.56 25.31 -6.18
C PRO A 169 -4.53 24.68 -7.12
N LEU A 170 -3.69 23.75 -6.65
CA LEU A 170 -2.46 23.39 -7.37
C LEU A 170 -2.75 22.69 -8.71
N LEU A 171 -3.55 21.63 -8.70
CA LEU A 171 -3.89 20.90 -9.93
C LEU A 171 -4.97 21.61 -10.75
N SER A 172 -5.98 22.20 -10.11
CA SER A 172 -7.08 22.90 -10.80
C SER A 172 -6.62 24.09 -11.63
N ASN A 173 -5.56 24.79 -11.19
CA ASN A 173 -4.94 25.91 -11.90
C ASN A 173 -3.70 25.50 -12.70
N ALA A 174 -3.43 24.20 -12.87
CA ALA A 174 -2.27 23.67 -13.59
C ALA A 174 -0.93 24.26 -13.11
N LEU A 175 -0.80 24.51 -11.80
CA LEU A 175 0.47 24.90 -11.18
C LEU A 175 1.40 23.68 -11.03
N LEU A 176 0.79 22.50 -10.90
CA LEU A 176 1.39 21.18 -11.06
C LEU A 176 0.45 20.35 -11.94
N ASP A 177 0.99 19.29 -12.55
CA ASP A 177 0.32 18.60 -13.65
C ASP A 177 -0.49 17.38 -13.17
N LEU A 178 0.14 16.55 -12.32
CA LEU A 178 -0.42 15.30 -11.81
C LEU A 178 -0.33 15.27 -10.29
N GLY A 179 -1.23 14.58 -9.58
CA GLY A 179 -1.16 14.37 -8.14
C GLY A 179 -1.37 12.93 -7.70
N PHE A 180 -0.75 12.51 -6.60
CA PHE A 180 -0.92 11.16 -6.04
C PHE A 180 -0.67 11.13 -4.52
N PRO A 181 -1.15 10.12 -3.77
CA PRO A 181 -2.00 9.00 -4.18
C PRO A 181 -3.47 9.25 -3.79
N TRP A 182 -4.30 9.62 -4.75
CA TRP A 182 -5.70 9.99 -4.48
C TRP A 182 -6.64 8.82 -4.70
N PHE A 183 -7.65 8.67 -3.84
CA PHE A 183 -8.75 7.73 -4.08
C PHE A 183 -9.61 8.19 -5.26
N GLN A 184 -10.06 7.23 -6.06
CA GLN A 184 -11.16 7.42 -6.98
C GLN A 184 -12.49 7.11 -6.27
N PRO A 185 -13.41 8.09 -6.10
CA PRO A 185 -14.74 7.82 -5.59
C PRO A 185 -15.56 6.97 -6.57
N ASP A 186 -16.76 6.54 -6.16
CA ASP A 186 -17.72 5.91 -7.06
C ASP A 186 -18.30 6.94 -8.05
N CYS A 187 -17.54 7.24 -9.10
CA CYS A 187 -17.91 8.20 -10.12
C CYS A 187 -19.04 7.72 -11.03
N ALA A 188 -19.38 6.43 -11.01
CA ALA A 188 -20.53 5.91 -11.72
C ALA A 188 -21.83 6.28 -10.98
N SER A 189 -21.85 6.12 -9.65
CA SER A 189 -23.01 6.47 -8.84
C SER A 189 -23.09 7.96 -8.48
N THR A 190 -21.95 8.64 -8.39
CA THR A 190 -21.85 10.05 -7.96
C THR A 190 -21.00 10.89 -8.92
N PRO A 191 -21.41 11.04 -10.19
CA PRO A 191 -20.61 11.75 -11.20
C PRO A 191 -20.35 13.22 -10.85
N ASP A 192 -21.27 13.86 -10.13
CA ASP A 192 -21.18 15.27 -9.73
C ASP A 192 -20.31 15.50 -8.47
N ALA A 193 -19.85 14.44 -7.81
CA ALA A 193 -18.90 14.57 -6.70
C ALA A 193 -17.63 15.29 -7.20
N TYR A 194 -17.13 16.29 -6.47
CA TYR A 194 -16.09 17.21 -6.93
C TYR A 194 -14.90 16.50 -7.64
N ARG A 195 -14.38 15.42 -7.06
CA ARG A 195 -13.28 14.65 -7.67
C ARG A 195 -13.67 13.97 -9.00
N CYS A 196 -14.86 13.41 -9.08
CA CYS A 196 -15.37 12.76 -10.30
C CYS A 196 -15.68 13.78 -11.40
N ALA A 197 -16.22 14.93 -11.03
CA ALA A 197 -16.52 16.01 -11.96
C ALA A 197 -15.24 16.61 -12.55
N ASN A 198 -14.20 16.80 -11.75
CA ASN A 198 -13.05 17.64 -12.11
C ASN A 198 -11.75 16.90 -12.41
N PHE A 199 -11.62 15.61 -12.11
CA PHE A 199 -10.37 14.86 -12.31
C PHE A 199 -10.56 13.62 -13.17
N TYR A 200 -9.52 13.30 -13.92
CA TYR A 200 -9.30 11.97 -14.47
C TYR A 200 -8.35 11.18 -13.56
N PHE A 201 -8.45 9.85 -13.60
CA PHE A 201 -7.71 8.93 -12.73
C PHE A 201 -6.91 7.94 -13.59
N SER A 202 -5.70 7.61 -13.16
CA SER A 202 -4.88 6.55 -13.74
C SER A 202 -5.47 5.17 -13.46
N ASP A 203 -4.90 4.12 -14.05
CA ASP A 203 -5.04 2.76 -13.51
C ASP A 203 -4.58 2.76 -12.04
N PRO A 204 -5.18 1.95 -11.14
CA PRO A 204 -4.78 1.93 -9.74
C PRO A 204 -3.32 1.48 -9.62
N MET A 205 -2.55 2.26 -8.85
CA MET A 205 -1.17 1.95 -8.52
C MET A 205 -1.11 0.86 -7.44
N PHE A 206 -2.06 0.88 -6.51
CA PHE A 206 -2.17 -0.07 -5.42
C PHE A 206 -3.61 -0.13 -4.92
N GLU A 207 -4.04 -1.32 -4.49
CA GLU A 207 -5.35 -1.58 -3.93
C GLU A 207 -5.22 -1.68 -2.41
N MET A 208 -5.69 -0.65 -1.70
CA MET A 208 -5.61 -0.56 -0.26
C MET A 208 -6.83 -1.21 0.39
N LEU A 209 -6.60 -2.07 1.38
CA LEU A 209 -7.67 -2.64 2.18
C LEU A 209 -8.06 -1.68 3.31
N ALA A 210 -9.35 -1.30 3.36
CA ALA A 210 -9.95 -0.76 4.57
C ALA A 210 -10.46 -1.93 5.42
N LEU A 211 -9.99 -2.03 6.66
CA LEU A 211 -10.32 -3.13 7.57
C LEU A 211 -11.11 -2.61 8.76
N LEU A 212 -11.77 -3.55 9.44
CA LEU A 212 -12.39 -3.31 10.74
C LEU A 212 -11.52 -3.95 11.84
N PHE A 213 -11.28 -3.18 12.89
CA PHE A 213 -10.56 -3.61 14.08
C PHE A 213 -11.55 -3.69 15.24
N THR A 214 -11.62 -4.83 15.91
CA THR A 214 -12.62 -5.10 16.97
C THR A 214 -11.96 -5.55 18.26
N ALA A 215 -12.64 -5.38 19.40
CA ALA A 215 -12.13 -5.82 20.69
C ALA A 215 -12.21 -7.35 20.82
N LYS A 216 -11.17 -7.99 21.35
CA LYS A 216 -11.09 -9.45 21.51
C LYS A 216 -12.11 -10.02 22.49
N ASP A 217 -12.47 -9.24 23.51
CA ASP A 217 -13.47 -9.62 24.52
C ASP A 217 -14.92 -9.42 24.05
N ARG A 218 -15.12 -8.66 22.96
CA ARG A 218 -16.42 -8.35 22.36
C ARG A 218 -16.32 -8.37 20.84
N PRO A 219 -15.99 -9.54 20.23
CA PRO A 219 -15.72 -9.60 18.81
C PRO A 219 -16.96 -9.27 17.98
N MET A 220 -16.79 -8.41 16.98
CA MET A 220 -17.78 -8.16 15.94
C MET A 220 -17.56 -9.10 14.75
N ALA A 221 -18.64 -9.71 14.25
CA ALA A 221 -18.61 -10.42 12.97
C ALA A 221 -18.90 -9.46 11.82
N PHE A 222 -18.25 -9.69 10.68
CA PHE A 222 -18.54 -8.98 9.43
C PHE A 222 -18.26 -9.93 8.26
N ASN A 223 -19.20 -10.83 8.00
CA ASN A 223 -19.13 -11.80 6.90
C ASN A 223 -19.95 -11.32 5.70
N THR A 224 -20.98 -10.52 5.96
CA THR A 224 -21.84 -9.88 4.95
C THR A 224 -22.08 -8.42 5.31
N ASP A 225 -22.54 -7.64 4.33
CA ASP A 225 -22.90 -6.24 4.54
C ASP A 225 -24.07 -6.03 5.51
N ASN A 226 -24.89 -7.06 5.76
CA ASN A 226 -25.97 -6.97 6.75
C ASN A 226 -25.45 -7.01 8.19
N ASP A 227 -24.27 -7.59 8.44
CA ASP A 227 -23.73 -7.75 9.80
C ASP A 227 -23.32 -6.41 10.44
N ILE A 228 -23.14 -5.38 9.62
CA ILE A 228 -22.77 -4.03 10.09
C ILE A 228 -23.97 -3.15 10.41
N LEU A 229 -25.18 -3.54 9.99
CA LEU A 229 -26.36 -2.71 10.19
C LEU A 229 -26.66 -2.54 11.69
N GLY A 230 -26.90 -1.30 12.10
CA GLY A 230 -27.11 -0.92 13.50
C GLY A 230 -25.84 -0.79 14.34
N LYS A 231 -24.66 -1.07 13.76
CA LYS A 231 -23.37 -0.97 14.47
C LYS A 231 -22.88 0.47 14.59
N THR A 232 -22.04 0.69 15.59
CA THR A 232 -21.31 1.95 15.78
C THR A 232 -19.86 1.75 15.38
N LEU A 233 -19.40 2.47 14.36
CA LEU A 233 -18.01 2.46 13.91
C LEU A 233 -17.29 3.73 14.38
N CYS A 234 -15.98 3.64 14.53
CA CYS A 234 -15.11 4.81 14.69
C CYS A 234 -14.16 4.99 13.51
N ARG A 235 -14.10 6.19 12.95
CA ARG A 235 -13.09 6.62 11.98
C ARG A 235 -12.79 8.10 12.21
N PRO A 236 -11.52 8.54 12.31
CA PRO A 236 -11.23 9.93 12.65
C PRO A 236 -11.88 10.96 11.73
N ALA A 237 -12.13 12.16 12.26
CA ALA A 237 -12.58 13.29 11.46
C ALA A 237 -11.55 13.63 10.37
N GLY A 238 -12.03 14.03 9.19
CA GLY A 238 -11.19 14.34 8.03
C GLY A 238 -10.80 13.13 7.18
N TYR A 239 -11.03 11.90 7.65
CA TYR A 239 -10.86 10.70 6.82
C TYR A 239 -12.04 10.54 5.85
N TYR A 240 -11.79 9.85 4.74
CA TYR A 240 -12.82 9.53 3.76
C TYR A 240 -13.93 8.65 4.36
N THR A 241 -15.15 8.81 3.86
CA THR A 241 -16.33 8.00 4.23
C THR A 241 -17.07 7.44 3.02
N HIS A 242 -16.63 7.78 1.79
CA HIS A 242 -17.28 7.37 0.55
C HIS A 242 -17.30 5.85 0.38
N ASP A 243 -16.35 5.14 0.99
CA ASP A 243 -16.28 3.69 1.01
C ASP A 243 -17.46 3.06 1.73
N MET A 244 -18.02 3.69 2.77
CA MET A 244 -19.18 3.18 3.51
C MET A 244 -20.50 3.39 2.77
N ASP A 245 -20.52 4.28 1.79
CA ASP A 245 -21.74 4.65 1.06
C ASP A 245 -21.75 4.21 -0.41
N LYS A 246 -20.63 3.74 -0.98
CA LYS A 246 -20.55 3.22 -2.36
C LYS A 246 -21.26 1.88 -2.55
N ASP A 247 -21.44 1.47 -3.80
CA ASP A 247 -22.01 0.16 -4.20
C ASP A 247 -23.44 -0.07 -3.62
N GLY A 248 -24.23 1.00 -3.43
CA GLY A 248 -25.59 0.93 -2.90
C GLY A 248 -25.70 0.76 -1.38
N ARG A 249 -24.58 0.69 -0.66
CA ARG A 249 -24.54 0.47 0.79
C ARG A 249 -25.19 1.61 1.56
N ASN A 250 -24.80 2.83 1.25
CA ASN A 250 -25.35 4.06 1.83
C ASN A 250 -25.47 3.98 3.37
N TRP A 251 -24.50 3.35 4.04
CA TRP A 251 -24.60 3.02 5.45
C TRP A 251 -24.62 4.25 6.36
N VAL A 252 -23.76 5.23 6.07
CA VAL A 252 -23.67 6.47 6.84
C VAL A 252 -24.77 7.42 6.38
N ARG A 253 -24.92 7.58 5.06
CA ARG A 253 -25.91 8.49 4.47
C ARG A 253 -27.33 8.21 4.93
N ASP A 254 -27.74 6.94 4.93
CA ASP A 254 -29.11 6.53 5.29
C ASP A 254 -29.25 6.22 6.79
N GLY A 255 -28.23 6.50 7.62
CA GLY A 255 -28.27 6.25 9.06
C GLY A 255 -28.36 4.76 9.46
N LYS A 256 -27.91 3.85 8.59
CA LYS A 256 -27.90 2.40 8.85
C LYS A 256 -26.81 2.00 9.84
N ILE A 257 -25.79 2.84 10.01
CA ILE A 257 -24.76 2.73 11.04
C ILE A 257 -24.57 4.08 11.73
N LYS A 258 -23.97 4.07 12.92
CA LYS A 258 -23.48 5.29 13.59
C LYS A 258 -21.98 5.41 13.35
N LEU A 259 -21.51 6.52 12.80
CA LEU A 259 -20.07 6.80 12.65
C LEU A 259 -19.62 7.85 13.66
N ILE A 260 -18.70 7.49 14.56
CA ILE A 260 -18.06 8.41 15.50
C ILE A 260 -16.72 8.88 14.91
N GLN A 261 -16.50 10.19 14.93
CA GLN A 261 -15.34 10.82 14.28
C GLN A 261 -14.54 11.72 15.23
N PRO A 262 -13.80 11.16 16.20
CA PRO A 262 -12.87 11.94 17.00
C PRO A 262 -11.72 12.46 16.12
N ALA A 263 -10.97 13.47 16.59
CA ALA A 263 -9.85 14.00 15.82
C ALA A 263 -8.66 13.03 15.71
N GLN A 264 -8.46 12.17 16.72
CA GLN A 264 -7.26 11.32 16.86
C GLN A 264 -7.60 9.84 16.75
N ILE A 265 -6.75 9.08 16.06
CA ILE A 265 -6.90 7.62 15.93
C ILE A 265 -6.86 6.93 17.30
N ASN A 266 -6.00 7.39 18.22
CA ASN A 266 -5.90 6.82 19.58
C ASN A 266 -7.26 6.81 20.27
N LYS A 267 -8.04 7.88 20.10
CA LYS A 267 -9.36 7.98 20.70
C LYS A 267 -10.32 6.92 20.17
N CYS A 268 -10.25 6.56 18.88
CA CYS A 268 -11.04 5.47 18.34
C CYS A 268 -10.72 4.12 19.01
N PHE A 269 -9.45 3.83 19.28
CA PHE A 269 -9.07 2.59 19.96
C PHE A 269 -9.41 2.60 21.46
N GLU A 270 -9.30 3.75 22.14
CA GLU A 270 -9.81 3.90 23.52
C GLU A 270 -11.31 3.58 23.58
N MET A 271 -12.11 4.23 22.72
CA MET A 271 -13.56 4.01 22.63
C MET A 271 -13.92 2.56 22.30
N LEU A 272 -13.11 1.88 21.48
CA LEU A 272 -13.30 0.46 21.17
C LEU A 272 -13.13 -0.41 22.42
N LEU A 273 -12.07 -0.17 23.18
CA LEU A 273 -11.77 -0.92 24.41
C LEU A 273 -12.77 -0.62 25.53
N ASP A 274 -13.32 0.59 25.57
CA ASP A 274 -14.37 1.00 26.51
C ASP A 274 -15.77 0.50 26.08
N GLY A 275 -15.90 -0.04 24.87
CA GLY A 275 -17.16 -0.58 24.34
C GLY A 275 -18.14 0.48 23.83
N GLU A 276 -17.66 1.70 23.60
CA GLU A 276 -18.46 2.80 23.03
C GLU A 276 -18.68 2.64 21.51
N VAL A 277 -17.81 1.89 20.83
CA VAL A 277 -17.90 1.55 19.40
C VAL A 277 -17.68 0.05 19.20
N ASP A 278 -18.33 -0.54 18.20
CA ASP A 278 -18.22 -1.97 17.87
C ASP A 278 -16.92 -2.28 17.11
N ALA A 279 -16.46 -1.35 16.27
CA ALA A 279 -15.22 -1.49 15.50
C ALA A 279 -14.60 -0.14 15.10
N VAL A 280 -13.30 -0.14 14.92
CA VAL A 280 -12.53 0.96 14.32
C VAL A 280 -12.32 0.67 12.84
N ALA A 281 -12.62 1.62 11.95
CA ALA A 281 -12.53 1.47 10.51
C ALA A 281 -11.35 2.29 9.96
N LEU A 282 -10.26 1.63 9.60
CA LEU A 282 -9.03 2.26 9.09
C LEU A 282 -8.47 1.47 7.92
N ASN A 283 -7.58 2.08 7.15
CA ASN A 283 -6.75 1.27 6.27
C ASN A 283 -5.88 0.30 7.09
N GLU A 284 -5.55 -0.82 6.48
CA GLU A 284 -4.81 -1.90 7.11
C GLU A 284 -3.53 -1.43 7.81
N PHE A 285 -2.67 -0.72 7.07
CA PHE A 285 -1.33 -0.36 7.54
C PHE A 285 -1.41 0.60 8.73
N THR A 286 -2.23 1.65 8.62
CA THR A 286 -2.43 2.61 9.71
C THR A 286 -3.02 1.94 10.96
N GLY A 287 -4.03 1.08 10.79
CA GLY A 287 -4.66 0.42 11.93
C GLY A 287 -3.71 -0.53 12.65
N ARG A 288 -2.92 -1.34 11.91
CA ARG A 288 -1.91 -2.23 12.49
C ARG A 288 -0.77 -1.47 13.15
N ALA A 289 -0.26 -0.42 12.49
CA ALA A 289 0.77 0.44 13.05
C ALA A 289 0.32 1.04 14.39
N LYS A 290 -0.92 1.52 14.45
CA LYS A 290 -1.46 2.09 15.68
C LYS A 290 -1.68 1.04 16.78
N ILE A 291 -2.12 -0.17 16.43
CA ILE A 291 -2.21 -1.29 17.39
C ILE A 291 -0.84 -1.61 17.99
N LYS A 292 0.21 -1.61 17.18
CA LYS A 292 1.59 -1.81 17.65
C LYS A 292 2.02 -0.67 18.57
N GLU A 293 1.88 0.58 18.10
CA GLU A 293 2.24 1.79 18.85
C GLU A 293 1.60 1.84 20.24
N LEU A 294 0.31 1.47 20.33
CA LEU A 294 -0.46 1.46 21.57
C LEU A 294 -0.36 0.15 22.36
N ASN A 295 0.43 -0.82 21.90
CA ASN A 295 0.58 -2.15 22.50
C ASN A 295 -0.76 -2.89 22.71
N LEU A 296 -1.62 -2.87 21.68
CA LEU A 296 -2.99 -3.40 21.73
C LEU A 296 -3.17 -4.80 21.12
N ALA A 297 -2.10 -5.45 20.67
CA ALA A 297 -2.17 -6.75 19.98
C ALA A 297 -2.86 -7.86 20.81
N ALA A 298 -2.78 -7.79 22.14
CA ALA A 298 -3.46 -8.72 23.04
C ALA A 298 -4.95 -8.42 23.24
N LYS A 299 -5.45 -7.25 22.81
CA LYS A 299 -6.81 -6.77 23.09
C LYS A 299 -7.65 -6.51 21.83
N VAL A 300 -7.01 -6.36 20.67
CA VAL A 300 -7.68 -6.00 19.42
C VAL A 300 -7.39 -7.08 18.37
N ASP A 301 -8.43 -7.45 17.63
CA ASP A 301 -8.35 -8.31 16.45
C ASP A 301 -8.73 -7.56 15.18
N VAL A 302 -8.27 -8.08 14.04
CA VAL A 302 -8.60 -7.59 12.71
C VAL A 302 -9.65 -8.50 12.10
N ILE A 303 -10.77 -7.94 11.65
CA ILE A 303 -11.81 -8.72 11.00
C ILE A 303 -11.32 -9.16 9.60
N PRO A 304 -11.37 -10.46 9.24
CA PRO A 304 -10.78 -10.96 7.99
C PRO A 304 -11.46 -10.51 6.69
N ARG A 305 -12.63 -9.89 6.74
CA ARG A 305 -13.30 -9.34 5.56
C ARG A 305 -13.03 -7.83 5.48
N PRO A 306 -12.41 -7.32 4.40
CA PRO A 306 -12.27 -5.89 4.20
C PRO A 306 -13.62 -5.19 4.18
N LEU A 307 -13.71 -4.05 4.86
CA LEU A 307 -14.83 -3.12 4.75
C LEU A 307 -14.97 -2.62 3.31
N SER A 308 -13.82 -2.30 2.71
CA SER A 308 -13.72 -1.91 1.32
C SER A 308 -12.30 -2.14 0.80
N ILE A 309 -12.20 -2.07 -0.53
CA ILE A 309 -10.96 -2.02 -1.26
C ILE A 309 -10.97 -0.68 -2.00
N GLU A 310 -9.92 0.11 -1.81
CA GLU A 310 -9.78 1.44 -2.37
C GLU A 310 -8.52 1.51 -3.24
N GLY A 311 -8.72 1.80 -4.52
CA GLY A 311 -7.63 2.09 -5.45
C GLY A 311 -6.97 3.44 -5.14
N LEU A 312 -5.65 3.45 -5.17
CA LEU A 312 -4.84 4.66 -5.07
C LEU A 312 -4.29 5.02 -6.45
N HIS A 313 -4.62 6.23 -6.92
CA HIS A 313 -4.43 6.65 -8.31
C HIS A 313 -3.56 7.90 -8.40
N VAL A 314 -2.96 8.07 -9.58
CA VAL A 314 -2.52 9.39 -10.05
C VAL A 314 -3.73 10.11 -10.64
N VAL A 315 -3.88 11.39 -10.35
CA VAL A 315 -4.97 12.23 -10.84
C VAL A 315 -4.46 13.41 -11.65
N VAL A 316 -5.23 13.84 -12.63
CA VAL A 316 -5.01 15.07 -13.39
C VAL A 316 -6.33 15.83 -13.49
N HIS A 317 -6.26 17.16 -13.37
CA HIS A 317 -7.45 17.98 -13.54
C HIS A 317 -7.91 17.98 -15.00
N LYS A 318 -9.23 17.86 -15.23
CA LYS A 318 -9.80 17.74 -16.59
C LYS A 318 -9.61 18.97 -17.47
N SER A 319 -9.40 20.15 -16.87
CA SER A 319 -9.08 21.38 -17.62
C SER A 319 -7.64 21.41 -18.14
N HIS A 320 -6.77 20.51 -17.68
CA HIS A 320 -5.38 20.48 -18.12
C HIS A 320 -5.32 20.09 -19.60
N PRO A 321 -4.69 20.89 -20.49
CA PRO A 321 -4.77 20.68 -21.95
C PRO A 321 -4.15 19.35 -22.40
N GLN A 322 -3.19 18.82 -21.63
CA GLN A 322 -2.52 17.54 -21.89
C GLN A 322 -2.98 16.42 -20.92
N ALA A 323 -4.14 16.55 -20.27
CA ALA A 323 -4.58 15.63 -19.22
C ALA A 323 -4.59 14.16 -19.68
N GLN A 324 -5.15 13.90 -20.86
CA GLN A 324 -5.25 12.53 -21.39
C GLN A 324 -3.87 11.96 -21.75
N ASP A 325 -3.01 12.73 -22.40
CA ASP A 325 -1.66 12.32 -22.79
C ASP A 325 -0.81 11.97 -21.55
N MET A 326 -0.90 12.78 -20.50
CA MET A 326 -0.18 12.54 -19.24
C MET A 326 -0.70 11.27 -18.53
N LEU A 327 -2.02 11.04 -18.57
CA LEU A 327 -2.60 9.82 -18.04
C LEU A 327 -2.19 8.58 -18.82
N GLU A 328 -2.16 8.66 -20.15
CA GLU A 328 -1.68 7.58 -20.99
C GLU A 328 -0.20 7.28 -20.70
N THR A 329 0.62 8.31 -20.51
CA THR A 329 2.04 8.20 -20.15
C THR A 329 2.22 7.42 -18.84
N ILE A 330 1.57 7.82 -17.75
CA ILE A 330 1.71 7.11 -16.47
C ILE A 330 1.14 5.69 -16.55
N ASN A 331 0.01 5.49 -17.24
CA ASN A 331 -0.61 4.16 -17.38
C ASN A 331 0.27 3.21 -18.22
N ALA A 332 0.90 3.70 -19.28
CA ALA A 332 1.86 2.93 -20.05
C ALA A 332 3.07 2.54 -19.19
N GLY A 333 3.57 3.48 -18.37
CA GLY A 333 4.61 3.23 -17.37
C GLY A 333 4.22 2.16 -16.37
N LEU A 334 3.02 2.27 -15.77
CA LEU A 334 2.46 1.31 -14.80
C LEU A 334 2.32 -0.09 -15.40
N ARG A 335 1.83 -0.21 -16.64
CA ARG A 335 1.78 -1.48 -17.36
C ARG A 335 3.19 -2.03 -17.60
N GLY A 336 4.10 -1.20 -18.08
CA GLY A 336 5.47 -1.59 -18.38
C GLY A 336 6.24 -2.16 -17.18
N ILE A 337 6.09 -1.56 -15.99
CA ILE A 337 6.73 -2.08 -14.77
C ILE A 337 6.03 -3.33 -14.20
N LYS A 338 4.74 -3.53 -14.51
CA LYS A 338 4.04 -4.78 -14.17
C LYS A 338 4.53 -5.91 -15.07
N ASP A 339 4.69 -5.65 -16.36
CA ASP A 339 5.09 -6.65 -17.37
C ASP A 339 6.53 -7.16 -17.16
N ASP A 340 7.47 -6.28 -16.78
CA ASP A 340 8.87 -6.66 -16.54
C ASP A 340 9.16 -7.13 -15.10
N GLY A 341 8.14 -7.15 -14.24
CA GLY A 341 8.24 -7.59 -12.85
C GLY A 341 8.81 -6.57 -11.87
N LYS A 342 9.18 -5.36 -12.31
CA LYS A 342 9.69 -4.29 -11.44
C LYS A 342 8.65 -3.86 -10.40
N TYR A 343 7.37 -3.79 -10.77
CA TYR A 343 6.27 -3.50 -9.84
C TYR A 343 6.25 -4.50 -8.69
N GLN A 344 6.32 -5.79 -9.01
CA GLN A 344 6.33 -6.84 -7.99
C GLN A 344 7.53 -6.63 -7.06
N ALA A 345 8.74 -6.43 -7.59
CA ALA A 345 9.95 -6.22 -6.78
C ALA A 345 9.83 -5.03 -5.80
N ILE A 346 9.20 -3.93 -6.23
CA ILE A 346 8.92 -2.78 -5.36
C ILE A 346 7.95 -3.20 -4.24
N ILE A 347 6.86 -3.88 -4.58
CA ILE A 347 5.89 -4.37 -3.59
C ILE A 347 6.56 -5.31 -2.59
N GLU A 348 7.40 -6.25 -3.03
CA GLU A 348 8.08 -7.21 -2.14
C GLU A 348 9.02 -6.48 -1.15
N ASP A 349 9.81 -5.50 -1.62
CA ASP A 349 10.74 -4.75 -0.77
C ASP A 349 10.00 -3.91 0.28
N HIS A 350 8.93 -3.22 -0.11
CA HIS A 350 8.12 -2.44 0.83
C HIS A 350 7.34 -3.32 1.79
N MET A 351 6.71 -4.39 1.30
CA MET A 351 5.96 -5.33 2.14
C MET A 351 6.86 -6.03 3.14
N ALA A 352 8.06 -6.47 2.77
CA ALA A 352 9.03 -7.05 3.70
C ALA A 352 9.30 -6.10 4.88
N ARG A 353 9.53 -4.81 4.61
CA ARG A 353 9.78 -3.81 5.68
C ARG A 353 8.55 -3.57 6.54
N ILE A 354 7.40 -3.37 5.92
CA ILE A 354 6.13 -3.10 6.61
C ILE A 354 5.77 -4.27 7.53
N TRP A 355 5.94 -5.51 7.05
CA TRP A 355 5.55 -6.71 7.77
C TRP A 355 6.64 -7.28 8.68
N ALA A 356 7.90 -6.86 8.54
CA ALA A 356 8.93 -7.11 9.55
C ALA A 356 8.54 -6.49 10.91
N ASP A 357 7.78 -5.40 10.86
CA ASP A 357 7.32 -4.67 12.03
C ASP A 357 6.09 -5.28 12.72
N PHE A 358 5.40 -6.25 12.13
CA PHE A 358 4.19 -6.89 12.65
C PHE A 358 4.33 -8.40 12.83
#